data_AF-A0A183GJK1-F1
#
_entry.id   AF-A0A183GJK1-F1
#
_cell.length_a   1.000
_cell.length_b   1.000
_cell.length_c   1.000
_cell.angle_alpha   90.00
_cell.angle_beta   90.00
_cell.angle_gamma   90.00
#
_symmetry.space_group_name_H-M   'P 1'
#
loop_
_entity.id
_entity.type
_entity.pdbx_description
1 polymer ?
#
loop_
_entity_poly.entity_id
_entity_poly.type
_entity_poly.pdbx_seq_one_letter_code
_entity_poly.pdbx_strand_id
1 'polypeptide(L)'
;LTASLASVSPIGRCLDSEVYSTCGTACEPSCKNPNPQICTLQCVIGCQCRKGFFRDDQKVCVAKCPDTIKPCSAMNCPPGTNCVLGRVICPFVPPCFTRQTECVPFGTPTTSTKAPPQETCATKYCPSGTECQQDAFNCVKAPCPPGPPPKCVPKGESDRQTQKKH
;
A
#
# COMPACT_ATOMS: atom_id res chain seq x y z
N LEU A 1 18.33 -19.51 32.30
CA LEU A 1 18.63 -18.46 31.30
C LEU A 1 19.13 -19.16 30.04
N THR A 2 18.24 -19.51 29.12
CA THR A 2 18.59 -20.21 27.87
C THR A 2 19.02 -19.18 26.82
N ALA A 3 20.33 -19.01 26.64
CA ALA A 3 20.87 -18.21 25.53
C ALA A 3 20.80 -19.05 24.25
N SER A 4 19.91 -18.69 23.32
CA SER A 4 19.83 -19.33 22.00
C SER A 4 21.09 -19.02 21.19
N LEU A 5 21.83 -20.07 20.84
CA LEU A 5 23.05 -20.02 20.04
C LEU A 5 22.71 -19.62 18.59
N ALA A 6 22.88 -18.35 18.24
CA ALA A 6 23.13 -17.99 16.85
C ALA A 6 24.57 -18.36 16.53
N SER A 7 24.76 -19.40 15.72
CA SER A 7 26.06 -19.88 15.24
C SER A 7 26.72 -18.84 14.33
N VAL A 8 27.45 -17.89 14.92
CA VAL A 8 28.33 -17.00 14.17
C VAL A 8 29.55 -17.81 13.69
N SER A 9 29.57 -18.18 12.41
CA SER A 9 30.74 -18.82 11.80
C SER A 9 31.85 -17.78 11.60
N PRO A 10 33.06 -17.99 12.13
CA PRO A 10 34.14 -17.03 11.99
C PRO A 10 34.69 -17.07 10.56
N ILE A 11 34.93 -15.87 10.00
CA ILE A 11 35.50 -15.60 8.67
C ILE A 11 34.48 -15.67 7.53
N GLY A 12 33.82 -14.52 7.25
CA GLY A 12 33.31 -14.20 5.92
C GLY A 12 32.26 -15.13 5.33
N ARG A 13 31.41 -15.76 6.15
CA ARG A 13 30.35 -16.65 5.68
C ARG A 13 29.03 -16.20 6.27
N CYS A 14 28.09 -15.94 5.39
CA CYS A 14 26.72 -15.56 5.72
C CYS A 14 26.06 -16.59 6.64
N LEU A 15 24.93 -16.22 7.26
CA LEU A 15 24.19 -17.16 8.10
C LEU A 15 23.75 -18.39 7.29
N ASP A 16 23.41 -19.49 7.97
CA ASP A 16 23.09 -20.77 7.32
C ASP A 16 22.06 -20.67 6.19
N SER A 17 21.16 -19.68 6.18
CA SER A 17 20.11 -19.46 5.16
C SER A 17 20.43 -18.38 4.12
N GLU A 18 21.68 -17.94 4.06
CA GLU A 18 22.17 -16.87 3.19
C GLU A 18 23.33 -17.35 2.31
N VAL A 19 23.55 -16.63 1.20
CA VAL A 19 24.65 -16.84 0.27
C VAL A 19 25.37 -15.51 0.09
N TYR A 20 26.69 -15.53 0.19
CA TYR A 20 27.49 -14.37 -0.16
C TYR A 20 27.49 -14.20 -1.68
N SER A 21 27.09 -13.03 -2.15
CA SER A 21 27.15 -12.66 -3.56
C SER A 21 27.95 -11.39 -3.75
N THR A 22 28.79 -11.37 -4.79
CA THR A 22 29.48 -10.17 -5.27
C THR A 22 28.62 -9.35 -6.24
N CYS A 23 27.49 -9.88 -6.69
CA CYS A 23 26.48 -9.15 -7.43
C CYS A 23 25.10 -9.76 -7.17
N GLY A 24 24.53 -9.45 -6.00
CA GLY A 24 23.16 -9.84 -5.66
C GLY A 24 22.12 -8.83 -6.13
N THR A 25 20.84 -9.20 -6.04
CA THR A 25 19.72 -8.35 -6.47
C THR A 25 19.55 -7.13 -5.55
N ALA A 26 19.13 -6.01 -6.14
CA ALA A 26 18.69 -4.82 -5.42
C ALA A 26 17.41 -5.00 -4.61
N CYS A 27 16.54 -5.95 -5.01
CA CYS A 27 15.36 -6.31 -4.24
C CYS A 27 15.39 -7.80 -3.91
N GLU A 28 16.08 -8.10 -2.83
CA GLU A 28 15.95 -9.40 -2.19
C GLU A 28 14.50 -9.62 -1.70
N PRO A 29 13.90 -10.80 -1.94
CA PRO A 29 12.59 -11.14 -1.40
C PRO A 29 12.52 -11.02 0.13
N SER A 30 11.43 -10.44 0.63
CA SER A 30 11.19 -10.30 2.07
C SER A 30 9.77 -10.70 2.42
N CYS A 31 9.48 -10.92 3.71
CA CYS A 31 8.12 -11.21 4.13
C CYS A 31 7.13 -10.05 3.90
N LYS A 32 7.63 -8.81 3.75
CA LYS A 32 6.83 -7.65 3.37
C LYS A 32 6.57 -7.55 1.87
N ASN A 33 7.51 -8.06 1.08
CA ASN A 33 7.44 -8.07 -0.38
C ASN A 33 8.05 -9.38 -0.92
N PRO A 34 7.26 -10.48 -0.92
CA PRO A 34 7.76 -11.78 -1.34
C PRO A 34 8.12 -11.85 -2.82
N ASN A 35 7.49 -11.00 -3.65
CA ASN A 35 7.73 -10.98 -5.09
C ASN A 35 7.94 -9.53 -5.59
N PRO A 36 9.14 -8.95 -5.38
CA PRO A 36 9.46 -7.62 -5.89
C PRO A 36 9.43 -7.59 -7.43
N GLN A 37 8.57 -6.74 -8.00
CA GLN A 37 8.38 -6.66 -9.45
C GLN A 37 9.39 -5.75 -10.16
N ILE A 38 9.82 -4.67 -9.49
CA ILE A 38 10.66 -3.63 -10.08
C ILE A 38 11.91 -3.51 -9.24
N CYS A 39 13.06 -3.79 -9.86
CA CYS A 39 14.37 -3.69 -9.24
C CYS A 39 15.32 -2.94 -10.16
N THR A 40 16.18 -2.15 -9.55
CA THR A 40 17.29 -1.51 -10.25
C THR A 40 18.43 -2.52 -10.47
N LEU A 41 19.21 -2.31 -11.52
CA LEU A 41 20.22 -3.27 -12.01
C LEU A 41 21.56 -3.19 -11.26
N GLN A 42 21.65 -2.43 -10.16
CA GLN A 42 22.87 -2.38 -9.37
C GLN A 42 23.13 -3.70 -8.64
N CYS A 43 24.40 -4.09 -8.62
CA CYS A 43 24.89 -5.19 -7.82
C CYS A 43 24.90 -4.81 -6.34
N VAL A 44 24.20 -5.58 -5.51
CA VAL A 44 24.34 -5.49 -4.05
C VAL A 44 25.32 -6.56 -3.58
N ILE A 45 26.49 -6.13 -3.11
CA ILE A 45 27.53 -7.02 -2.57
C ILE A 45 27.17 -7.35 -1.12
N GLY A 46 27.16 -8.64 -0.78
CA GLY A 46 26.96 -9.09 0.59
C GLY A 46 26.16 -10.38 0.69
N CYS A 47 25.68 -10.67 1.90
CA CYS A 47 24.86 -11.83 2.20
C CYS A 47 23.42 -11.62 1.77
N GLN A 48 22.92 -12.48 0.89
CA GLN A 48 21.52 -12.50 0.48
C GLN A 48 20.85 -13.83 0.80
N CYS A 49 19.56 -13.81 1.09
CA CYS A 49 18.75 -15.00 1.31
C CYS A 49 18.87 -15.95 0.12
N ARG A 50 19.02 -17.25 0.43
CA ARG A 50 18.95 -18.30 -0.59
C ARG A 50 17.65 -18.22 -1.36
N LYS A 51 17.67 -18.68 -2.62
CA LYS A 51 16.45 -18.81 -3.43
C LYS A 51 15.38 -19.61 -2.67
N GLY A 52 14.18 -19.05 -2.56
CA GLY A 52 13.07 -19.64 -1.81
C GLY A 52 13.01 -19.24 -0.33
N PHE A 53 13.96 -18.44 0.17
CA PHE A 53 13.91 -17.82 1.49
C PHE A 53 13.56 -16.34 1.39
N PHE A 54 12.93 -15.83 2.45
CA PHE A 54 12.50 -14.45 2.57
C PHE A 54 13.14 -13.82 3.79
N ARG A 55 13.59 -12.58 3.68
CA ARG A 55 14.06 -11.83 4.84
C ARG A 55 12.88 -11.36 5.69
N ASP A 56 12.89 -11.69 6.98
CA ASP A 56 11.90 -11.23 7.95
C ASP A 56 12.27 -9.89 8.60
N ASP A 57 11.43 -9.42 9.52
CA ASP A 57 11.67 -8.19 10.28
C ASP A 57 12.87 -8.29 11.24
N GLN A 58 13.27 -9.51 11.62
CA GLN A 58 14.43 -9.78 12.47
C GLN A 58 15.72 -9.90 11.65
N LYS A 59 15.67 -9.63 10.34
CA LYS A 59 16.78 -9.74 9.39
C LYS A 59 17.28 -11.18 9.17
N VAL A 60 16.46 -12.17 9.49
CA VAL A 60 16.75 -13.59 9.30
C VAL A 60 16.06 -14.09 8.02
N CYS A 61 16.74 -14.95 7.27
CA CYS A 61 16.16 -15.61 6.10
C CYS A 61 15.35 -16.84 6.52
N VAL A 62 14.04 -16.78 6.31
CA VAL A 62 13.08 -17.84 6.67
C VAL A 62 12.46 -18.47 5.42
N ALA A 63 12.20 -19.78 5.47
CA ALA A 63 11.56 -20.50 4.35
C ALA A 63 10.06 -20.18 4.22
N LYS A 64 9.43 -19.77 5.34
CA LYS A 64 8.01 -19.43 5.38
C LYS A 64 7.82 -18.16 6.22
N CYS A 65 7.10 -17.21 5.66
CA CYS A 65 6.73 -15.99 6.37
C CYS A 65 5.62 -16.25 7.38
N PRO A 66 5.55 -15.47 8.46
CA PRO A 66 4.45 -15.57 9.42
C PRO A 66 3.12 -15.27 8.71
N ASP A 67 2.19 -16.21 8.78
CA ASP A 67 0.85 -16.10 8.19
C ASP A 67 -0.10 -15.28 9.09
N THR A 68 0.23 -15.13 10.37
CA THR A 68 -0.57 -14.39 11.35
C THR A 68 -0.33 -12.89 11.22
N ILE A 69 -1.39 -12.14 10.94
CA ILE A 69 -1.35 -10.67 10.93
C ILE A 69 -1.30 -10.18 12.38
N LYS A 70 -0.26 -9.41 12.73
CA LYS A 70 -0.22 -8.74 14.04
C LYS A 70 -1.26 -7.61 14.07
N PRO A 71 -2.21 -7.57 15.00
CA PRO A 71 -3.21 -6.51 15.04
C PRO A 71 -2.56 -5.18 15.44
N CYS A 72 -3.17 -4.06 15.03
CA CYS A 72 -2.69 -2.72 15.41
C CYS A 72 -2.68 -2.51 16.92
N SER A 73 -3.59 -3.16 17.66
CA SER A 73 -3.61 -3.14 19.14
C SER A 73 -2.34 -3.72 19.77
N ALA A 74 -1.59 -4.55 19.05
CA ALA A 74 -0.33 -5.13 19.51
C ALA A 74 0.90 -4.35 19.01
N MET A 75 0.70 -3.25 18.26
CA MET A 75 1.78 -2.43 17.69
C MET A 75 1.99 -1.18 18.53
N ASN A 76 3.25 -0.88 18.87
CA ASN A 76 3.65 0.39 19.48
C ASN A 76 4.24 1.31 18.40
N CYS A 77 3.37 1.92 17.59
CA CYS A 77 3.80 2.83 16.53
C CYS A 77 4.38 4.13 17.11
N PRO A 78 5.50 4.65 16.56
CA PRO A 78 6.08 5.90 17.02
C PRO A 78 5.15 7.10 16.73
N PRO A 79 5.26 8.20 17.50
CA PRO A 79 4.53 9.44 17.20
C PRO A 79 4.80 9.89 15.76
N GLY A 80 3.79 10.44 15.09
CA GLY A 80 3.93 10.80 13.67
C GLY A 80 3.63 9.66 12.69
N THR A 81 3.17 8.50 13.16
CA THR A 81 2.74 7.38 12.31
C THR A 81 1.34 6.87 12.64
N ASN A 82 0.67 6.27 11.66
CA ASN A 82 -0.58 5.53 11.82
C ASN A 82 -0.31 4.05 11.63
N CYS A 83 -1.03 3.22 12.38
CA CYS A 83 -1.04 1.79 12.12
C CYS A 83 -1.99 1.44 10.96
N VAL A 84 -1.47 0.73 9.96
CA VAL A 84 -2.25 0.15 8.85
C VAL A 84 -2.29 -1.35 9.04
N LEU A 85 -3.50 -1.90 9.23
CA LEU A 85 -3.72 -3.33 9.40
C LEU A 85 -3.25 -4.11 8.18
N GLY A 86 -2.51 -5.19 8.42
CA GLY A 86 -2.09 -6.13 7.39
C GLY A 86 -3.27 -6.79 6.69
N ARG A 87 -3.00 -7.40 5.53
CA ARG A 87 -4.00 -8.11 4.74
C ARG A 87 -3.38 -9.27 3.96
N VAL A 88 -4.20 -10.27 3.67
CA VAL A 88 -3.85 -11.36 2.76
C VAL A 88 -4.10 -10.90 1.33
N ILE A 89 -3.12 -11.11 0.45
CA ILE A 89 -3.17 -10.74 -0.97
C ILE A 89 -3.03 -12.00 -1.80
N CYS A 90 -4.02 -12.29 -2.65
CA CYS A 90 -4.04 -13.45 -3.53
C CYS A 90 -3.98 -12.99 -4.99
N PRO A 91 -2.87 -13.18 -5.72
CA PRO A 91 -2.77 -12.80 -7.12
C PRO A 91 -3.53 -13.80 -8.02
N PHE A 92 -4.80 -13.50 -8.33
CA PHE A 92 -5.76 -14.28 -9.16
C PHE A 92 -6.07 -15.72 -8.70
N VAL A 93 -5.08 -16.46 -8.22
CA VAL A 93 -5.17 -17.81 -7.63
C VAL A 93 -4.08 -17.99 -6.56
N PRO A 94 -4.24 -18.92 -5.60
CA PRO A 94 -3.19 -19.25 -4.64
C PRO A 94 -1.86 -19.58 -5.32
N PRO A 95 -0.70 -19.29 -4.67
CA PRO A 95 -0.56 -18.96 -3.25
C PRO A 95 -0.84 -17.48 -2.92
N CYS A 96 -1.58 -17.25 -1.83
CA CYS A 96 -1.72 -15.92 -1.25
C CYS A 96 -0.49 -15.57 -0.42
N PHE A 97 -0.21 -14.27 -0.29
CA PHE A 97 0.84 -13.76 0.58
C PHE A 97 0.26 -12.79 1.62
N THR A 98 0.80 -12.85 2.83
CA THR A 98 0.36 -11.97 3.93
C THR A 98 1.23 -10.72 3.95
N ARG A 99 0.62 -9.56 3.69
CA ARG A 99 1.23 -8.28 4.04
C ARG A 99 0.95 -8.00 5.51
N GLN A 100 2.02 -7.92 6.29
CA GLN A 100 1.95 -7.64 7.73
C GLN A 100 1.52 -6.18 8.00
N THR A 101 1.00 -5.97 9.21
CA THR A 101 0.64 -4.64 9.72
C THR A 101 1.87 -3.74 9.82
N GLU A 102 1.71 -2.46 9.49
CA GLU A 102 2.83 -1.52 9.38
C GLU A 102 2.47 -0.14 9.97
N CYS A 103 3.45 0.51 10.60
CA CYS A 103 3.35 1.90 11.02
C CYS A 103 3.82 2.80 9.87
N VAL A 104 2.91 3.55 9.27
CA VAL A 104 3.22 4.44 8.13
C VAL A 104 3.13 5.92 8.56
N PRO A 105 3.98 6.82 8.04
CA PRO A 105 3.89 8.25 8.33
C PRO A 105 2.51 8.83 7.98
N PHE A 106 2.04 9.80 8.78
CA PHE A 106 0.85 10.60 8.43
C PHE A 106 1.01 11.22 7.04
N GLY A 107 -0.02 11.11 6.19
CA GLY A 107 -0.03 11.69 4.85
C GLY A 107 0.67 10.87 3.77
N THR A 108 1.12 9.63 4.06
CA THR A 108 1.55 8.72 2.98
C THR A 108 0.35 8.43 2.06
N PRO A 109 0.46 8.70 0.75
CA PRO A 109 -0.57 8.30 -0.20
C PRO A 109 -0.61 6.77 -0.20
N THR A 110 -1.66 6.19 0.38
CA THR A 110 -1.86 4.75 0.31
C THR A 110 -1.92 4.39 -1.17
N THR A 111 -0.99 3.55 -1.63
CA THR A 111 -0.97 3.00 -3.00
C THR A 111 -2.14 2.05 -3.26
N SER A 112 -3.15 2.04 -2.40
CA SER A 112 -4.48 1.59 -2.79
C SER A 112 -5.00 2.59 -3.82
N THR A 113 -4.75 2.29 -5.08
CA THR A 113 -5.41 2.85 -6.26
C THR A 113 -6.91 2.57 -6.20
N LYS A 114 -7.59 3.03 -5.16
CA LYS A 114 -8.90 3.62 -5.36
C LYS A 114 -8.57 5.06 -5.66
N ALA A 115 -8.85 5.49 -6.89
CA ALA A 115 -9.01 6.90 -7.16
C ALA A 115 -9.76 7.52 -5.97
N PRO A 116 -9.37 8.73 -5.50
CA PRO A 116 -10.12 9.42 -4.46
C PRO A 116 -11.60 9.27 -4.80
N PRO A 117 -12.45 8.81 -3.85
CA PRO A 117 -13.87 8.60 -4.14
C PRO A 117 -14.35 9.88 -4.82
N GLN A 118 -14.86 9.76 -6.05
CA GLN A 118 -15.28 10.93 -6.82
C GLN A 118 -16.14 11.79 -5.90
N GLU A 119 -15.67 12.97 -5.55
CA GLU A 119 -16.39 13.84 -4.63
C GLU A 119 -17.70 14.21 -5.34
N THR A 120 -18.83 13.80 -4.76
CA THR A 120 -20.16 14.06 -5.31
C THR A 120 -20.91 15.01 -4.39
N CYS A 121 -22.00 15.61 -4.86
CA CYS A 121 -22.90 16.37 -3.99
C CYS A 121 -23.51 15.51 -2.87
N ALA A 122 -23.46 14.17 -2.98
CA ALA A 122 -23.85 13.28 -1.89
C ALA A 122 -22.86 13.30 -0.71
N THR A 123 -21.59 13.65 -0.95
CA THR A 123 -20.53 13.68 0.07
C THR A 123 -20.02 15.08 0.39
N LYS A 124 -20.33 16.08 -0.43
CA LYS A 124 -19.84 17.46 -0.28
C LYS A 124 -20.72 18.26 0.68
N TYR A 125 -20.10 18.82 1.72
CA TYR A 125 -20.77 19.74 2.64
C TYR A 125 -20.63 21.18 2.13
N CYS A 126 -21.75 21.87 1.91
CA CYS A 126 -21.78 23.28 1.51
C CYS A 126 -22.20 24.16 2.71
N PRO A 127 -21.63 25.38 2.85
CA PRO A 127 -21.99 26.29 3.93
C PRO A 127 -23.45 26.77 3.85
N SER A 128 -24.00 27.20 4.98
CA SER A 128 -25.37 27.72 5.07
C SER A 128 -25.63 28.83 4.06
N GLY A 129 -26.75 28.73 3.32
CA GLY A 129 -27.09 29.66 2.24
C GLY A 129 -26.59 29.26 0.85
N THR A 130 -25.85 28.15 0.73
CA THR A 130 -25.45 27.56 -0.55
C THR A 130 -26.00 26.15 -0.75
N GLU A 131 -26.17 25.73 -2.00
CA GLU A 131 -26.62 24.41 -2.43
C GLU A 131 -25.59 23.78 -3.35
N CYS A 132 -25.45 22.46 -3.26
CA CYS A 132 -24.49 21.74 -4.07
C CYS A 132 -25.07 21.47 -5.47
N GLN A 133 -24.39 21.96 -6.50
CA GLN A 133 -24.69 21.71 -7.91
C GLN A 133 -23.63 20.78 -8.51
N GLN A 134 -24.08 19.68 -9.12
CA GLN A 134 -23.23 18.73 -9.83
C GLN A 134 -23.80 18.50 -11.24
N ASP A 135 -23.10 18.97 -12.25
CA ASP A 135 -23.50 18.79 -13.64
C ASP A 135 -23.26 17.33 -14.06
N ALA A 136 -24.31 16.64 -14.47
CA ALA A 136 -24.20 15.31 -15.04
C ALA A 136 -23.70 15.44 -16.49
N PHE A 137 -22.47 14.99 -16.76
CA PHE A 137 -21.96 14.91 -18.13
C PHE A 137 -22.11 13.47 -18.64
N ASN A 138 -22.77 13.32 -19.79
CA ASN A 138 -22.89 12.04 -20.46
C ASN A 138 -21.61 11.79 -21.29
N CYS A 139 -21.00 10.63 -21.14
CA CYS A 139 -19.88 10.22 -21.98
C CYS A 139 -20.32 9.19 -23.03
N VAL A 140 -19.76 9.27 -24.23
CA VAL A 140 -20.16 8.41 -25.37
C VAL A 140 -19.51 7.02 -25.28
N LYS A 141 -18.37 6.90 -24.57
CA LYS A 141 -17.61 5.65 -24.46
C LYS A 141 -17.05 5.48 -23.05
N ALA A 142 -17.29 4.31 -22.47
CA ALA A 142 -16.70 3.91 -21.20
C ALA A 142 -15.23 3.45 -21.38
N PRO A 143 -14.35 3.66 -20.38
CA PRO A 143 -14.60 4.34 -19.11
C PRO A 143 -14.72 5.86 -19.29
N CYS A 144 -15.74 6.48 -18.68
CA CYS A 144 -15.91 7.93 -18.72
C CYS A 144 -14.73 8.60 -17.97
N PRO A 145 -14.18 9.71 -18.48
CA PRO A 145 -13.24 10.51 -17.71
C PRO A 145 -13.90 11.00 -16.42
N PRO A 146 -13.14 11.32 -15.36
CA PRO A 146 -13.72 11.92 -14.16
C PRO A 146 -14.44 13.23 -14.51
N GLY A 147 -15.64 13.39 -13.98
CA GLY A 147 -16.45 14.60 -14.18
C GLY A 147 -15.89 15.83 -13.50
N PRO A 148 -16.42 17.02 -13.84
CA PRO A 148 -16.11 18.23 -13.10
C PRO A 148 -16.52 18.06 -11.62
N PRO A 149 -15.76 18.61 -10.67
CA PRO A 149 -16.09 18.52 -9.26
C PRO A 149 -17.38 19.32 -8.96
N PRO A 150 -18.19 18.88 -7.99
CA PRO A 150 -19.40 19.59 -7.57
C PRO A 150 -19.08 20.99 -7.02
N LYS A 151 -19.97 21.96 -7.22
CA LYS A 151 -19.81 23.36 -6.77
C LYS A 151 -20.90 23.74 -5.78
N CYS A 152 -20.59 24.58 -4.80
CA CYS A 152 -21.61 25.18 -3.92
C CYS A 152 -22.04 26.52 -4.54
N VAL A 153 -23.32 26.67 -4.87
CA VAL A 153 -23.91 27.88 -5.45
C VAL A 153 -24.90 28.52 -4.47
N PRO A 154 -25.10 29.85 -4.46
CA PRO A 154 -26.09 30.48 -3.59
C PRO A 154 -27.50 29.93 -3.81
N LYS A 155 -28.23 29.63 -2.72
CA LYS A 155 -29.65 29.24 -2.78
C LYS A 155 -30.47 30.45 -3.24
N GLY A 156 -30.91 30.46 -4.49
CA GLY A 156 -31.73 31.54 -5.04
C GLY A 156 -31.50 31.90 -6.51
N GLU A 157 -30.59 31.23 -7.23
CA GLU A 157 -30.32 31.50 -8.65
C GLU A 157 -30.47 30.23 -9.51
N SER A 158 -31.60 29.53 -9.37
CA SER A 158 -31.96 28.39 -10.23
C SER A 158 -33.43 28.47 -10.67
N ASP A 159 -33.77 29.59 -11.33
CA ASP A 159 -35.00 29.70 -12.14
C ASP A 159 -34.78 30.61 -13.35
N ARG A 160 -33.67 30.39 -14.09
CA ARG A 160 -33.53 31.03 -15.40
C ARG A 160 -32.71 30.23 -16.41
N GLN A 161 -32.97 28.92 -16.53
CA GLN A 161 -32.75 28.20 -17.80
C GLN A 161 -33.26 26.76 -17.70
N THR A 162 -34.59 26.55 -17.81
CA THR A 162 -35.21 25.49 -18.64
C THR A 162 -36.72 25.76 -18.78
N GLN A 163 -37.09 26.86 -19.42
CA GLN A 163 -38.35 26.96 -20.17
C GLN A 163 -38.09 27.71 -21.48
N LYS A 164 -37.33 27.06 -22.36
CA LYS A 164 -37.40 27.35 -23.79
C LYS A 164 -36.95 26.12 -24.56
N LYS A 165 -37.87 25.19 -24.78
CA LYS A 165 -37.79 24.23 -25.88
C LYS A 165 -39.16 24.21 -26.56
N HIS A 166 -39.11 24.29 -27.89
CA HIS A 166 -40.17 24.50 -28.88
C HIS A 166 -41.47 23.76 -28.60
#